data_AF-A0A7L3M7B0-F1
#
_entry.id   AF-A0A7L3M7B0-F1
#
_cell.length_a   1.000
_cell.length_b   1.000
_cell.length_c   1.000
_cell.angle_alpha   90.00
_cell.angle_beta   90.00
_cell.angle_gamma   90.00
#
_symmetry.space_group_name_H-M   'P 1'
#
loop_
_entity.id
_entity.type
_entity.pdbx_description
1 polymer ?
#
loop_
_entity_poly.entity_id
_entity_poly.type
_entity_poly.pdbx_seq_one_letter_code
_entity_poly.pdbx_strand_id
1 'polypeptide(L)' 'QVFVKCHFDYNPYNDNLIPCKEAGLKFSKGEILQIASHVKEGGSAGLIPSQFLEEKRKAFVRRDWDNSG' A
#
# COMPACT_ATOMS: atom_id res chain seq x y z
N GLN A 1 -0.47 -11.32 17.11
CA GLN A 1 -0.40 -9.86 16.89
C GLN A 1 0.77 -9.63 15.96
N VAL A 2 0.57 -8.99 14.80
CA VAL A 2 1.61 -8.83 13.77
C VAL A 2 1.85 -7.34 13.57
N PHE A 3 3.12 -6.95 13.50
CA PHE A 3 3.53 -5.57 13.24
C PHE A 3 4.46 -5.56 12.04
N VAL A 4 4.29 -4.57 11.18
CA VAL A 4 5.12 -4.38 9.99
C VAL A 4 5.75 -3.00 10.03
N LYS A 5 6.97 -2.91 9.52
CA LYS A 5 7.64 -1.62 9.30
C LYS A 5 7.48 -1.21 7.85
N CYS A 6 7.00 0.01 7.63
CA CYS A 6 6.88 0.56 6.29
C CYS A 6 8.27 0.90 5.75
N HIS A 7 8.61 0.40 4.57
CA HIS A 7 9.90 0.67 3.92
C HIS A 7 9.83 1.76 2.85
N PHE A 8 8.63 2.29 2.60
CA PHE A 8 8.30 3.34 1.64
C PHE A 8 7.11 4.15 2.14
N ASP A 9 6.85 5.29 1.50
CA ASP A 9 5.69 6.15 1.77
C ASP A 9 4.50 5.73 0.92
N TYR A 10 3.30 5.70 1.49
CA TYR A 10 2.08 5.34 0.79
C TYR A 10 1.00 6.39 1.02
N ASN A 11 0.42 6.88 -0.09
CA ASN A 11 -0.74 7.76 -0.08
C ASN A 11 -1.88 7.12 -0.88
N PRO A 12 -3.00 6.72 -0.25
CA PRO A 12 -4.11 6.07 -0.94
C PRO A 12 -4.76 6.97 -1.99
N TYR A 13 -4.69 8.30 -1.85
CA TYR A 13 -5.21 9.22 -2.86
C TYR A 13 -4.45 9.17 -4.18
N ASN A 14 -3.17 8.76 -4.13
CA ASN A 14 -2.30 8.57 -5.29
C ASN A 14 -2.39 7.16 -5.86
N ASP A 15 -3.11 6.24 -5.21
CA ASP A 15 -3.31 4.88 -5.68
C ASP A 15 -4.61 4.81 -6.51
N ASN A 16 -4.50 4.52 -7.80
CA ASN A 16 -5.66 4.41 -8.69
C ASN A 16 -6.26 2.99 -8.72
N LEU A 17 -5.62 2.00 -8.10
CA LEU A 17 -6.18 0.63 -8.03
C LEU A 17 -6.87 0.34 -6.70
N ILE A 18 -6.80 1.24 -5.72
CA ILE A 18 -7.59 1.09 -4.50
C ILE A 18 -9.07 1.31 -4.82
N PRO A 19 -9.97 0.38 -4.45
CA PRO A 19 -11.39 0.51 -4.77
C PRO A 19 -12.05 1.70 -4.05
N CYS A 20 -11.63 1.99 -2.81
CA CYS A 20 -12.12 3.11 -2.02
C CYS A 20 -10.92 3.83 -1.38
N LYS A 21 -10.57 5.02 -1.88
CA LYS A 21 -9.41 5.80 -1.40
C LYS A 21 -9.52 6.15 0.09
N GLU A 22 -10.73 6.41 0.56
CA GLU A 22 -11.04 6.75 1.95
C GLU A 22 -10.82 5.57 2.92
N ALA A 23 -10.91 4.35 2.40
CA ALA A 23 -10.61 3.15 3.17
C ALA A 23 -9.10 2.90 3.28
N GLY A 24 -8.26 3.61 2.53
CA GLY A 24 -6.82 3.39 2.54
C GLY A 24 -6.13 4.07 3.74
N LEU A 25 -5.16 3.39 4.34
CA LEU A 25 -4.34 3.97 5.39
C LEU A 25 -3.10 4.63 4.78
N LYS A 26 -2.98 5.96 4.89
CA LYS A 26 -1.74 6.66 4.57
C LYS A 26 -0.68 6.34 5.62
N PHE A 27 0.54 6.04 5.20
CA PHE A 27 1.67 5.81 6.09
C PHE A 27 2.97 6.35 5.49
N SER A 28 3.97 6.59 6.35
CA SER A 28 5.30 7.05 5.93
C SER A 28 6.35 5.96 6.10
N LYS A 29 7.47 6.08 5.38
CA LYS A 29 8.62 5.20 5.54
C LYS A 29 9.11 5.26 7.00
N GLY A 30 9.29 4.10 7.61
CA GLY A 30 9.74 3.93 8.99
C GLY A 30 8.61 3.78 10.01
N GLU A 31 7.36 4.05 9.62
CA GLU A 31 6.19 3.87 10.47
C GLU A 31 5.94 2.38 10.77
N ILE A 32 5.47 2.07 11.98
CA ILE A 32 5.16 0.71 12.41
C ILE A 32 3.65 0.54 12.44
N LEU A 33 3.12 -0.33 11.57
CA LEU A 33 1.70 -0.60 11.46
C LEU A 33 1.35 -1.94 12.12
N GLN A 34 0.21 -1.98 12.80
CA GLN A 34 -0.34 -3.21 13.35
C GLN A 34 -1.28 -3.86 12.32
N ILE A 35 -0.99 -5.12 11.96
CA ILE A 35 -1.86 -5.91 11.09
C ILE A 35 -2.91 -6.62 11.95
N ALA A 36 -4.18 -6.31 11.69
CA ALA A 36 -5.34 -6.91 12.32
C ALA A 36 -6.31 -7.44 11.25
N SER A 37 -6.88 -8.63 11.47
CA SER A 37 -7.91 -9.21 10.58
C SER A 37 -9.29 -8.60 10.79
N HIS A 38 -9.52 -7.99 11.96
CA HIS A 38 -10.75 -7.30 12.30
C HIS A 38 -10.40 -5.95 12.92
N VAL A 39 -11.16 -4.94 12.51
CA VAL A 39 -11.13 -3.62 13.16
C VAL A 39 -11.93 -3.76 14.44
N LYS A 40 -11.34 -3.47 15.59
CA LYS A 40 -12.12 -3.36 16.83
C LYS A 40 -13.00 -2.12 16.73
N GLU A 41 -14.26 -2.23 17.14
CA GLU A 41 -15.21 -1.12 17.21
C GLU A 41 -14.56 0.08 17.91
N GLY A 42 -14.42 1.21 17.20
CA GLY A 42 -13.80 2.45 17.69
C GLY A 42 -12.34 2.68 17.29
N GLY A 43 -11.67 1.75 16.60
CA GLY A 43 -10.34 1.95 16.02
C GLY A 43 -10.39 2.48 14.58
N SER A 44 -9.53 3.43 14.22
CA SER A 44 -9.29 3.77 12.81
C SER A 44 -8.36 2.72 12.22
N ALA A 45 -8.86 1.94 11.27
CA ALA A 45 -8.08 1.01 10.47
C ALA A 45 -8.34 1.29 9.00
N GLY A 46 -7.28 1.27 8.20
CA GLY A 46 -7.38 1.39 6.76
C GLY A 46 -6.67 0.24 6.06
N LEU A 47 -7.08 0.01 4.83
CA LEU A 47 -6.49 -0.94 3.91
C LEU A 47 -5.09 -0.46 3.54
N ILE A 48 -4.11 -1.36 3.68
CA ILE A 48 -2.78 -1.18 3.11
C ILE A 48 -2.67 -2.11 1.89
N PRO A 49 -1.98 -1.67 0.82
CA PRO A 49 -1.69 -2.56 -0.30
C PRO A 49 -0.87 -3.76 0.22
N SER A 50 -1.24 -4.96 -0.21
CA SER A 50 -0.46 -6.15 0.16
C SER A 50 0.91 -6.09 -0.51
N GLN A 51 1.93 -6.58 0.20
CA GLN A 51 3.30 -6.68 -0.31
C GLN A 51 3.35 -7.37 -1.68
N PHE A 52 2.54 -8.40 -1.87
CA PHE A 52 2.42 -9.10 -3.15
C PHE A 52 1.90 -8.21 -4.29
N LEU A 53 0.90 -7.35 -4.03
CA LEU A 53 0.36 -6.45 -5.04
C LEU A 53 1.36 -5.35 -5.40
N GLU A 54 2.15 -4.89 -4.45
CA GLU A 54 3.24 -3.94 -4.69
C GLU A 54 4.43 -4.57 -5.43
N GLU A 55 4.84 -5.78 -5.05
CA GLU A 55 5.88 -6.56 -5.75
C GLU A 55 5.47 -6.86 -7.19
N LYS A 56 4.20 -7.20 -7.42
CA LYS A 56 3.65 -7.36 -8.77
C LYS A 56 3.69 -6.06 -9.55
N ARG A 57 3.36 -4.90 -8.95
CA ARG A 57 3.50 -3.60 -9.63
C ARG A 57 4.94 -3.30 -10.02
N LYS A 58 5.91 -3.54 -9.12
CA LYS A 58 7.34 -3.35 -9.41
C LYS A 58 7.84 -4.31 -10.50
N ALA A 59 7.33 -5.54 -10.53
CA ALA A 59 7.67 -6.54 -11.56
C ALA A 59 7.02 -6.27 -12.93
N PHE A 60 5.86 -5.61 -12.95
CA PHE A 60 5.13 -5.26 -14.19
C PHE A 60 5.47 -3.87 -14.73
N VAL A 61 6.51 -3.19 -14.22
CA VAL A 61 7.12 -2.07 -14.95
C VAL A 61 7.74 -2.64 -16.22
N ARG A 62 6.93 -2.61 -17.28
CA ARG A 62 7.28 -2.99 -18.65
C ARG A 62 8.60 -2.27 -19.01
N ARG A 63 9.70 -3.01 -19.15
CA ARG A 63 10.68 -2.69 -20.19
C ARG A 63 9.86 -2.69 -21.47
N ASP A 64 9.57 -1.52 -22.04
CA ASP A 64 9.20 -1.27 -23.46
C ASP A 64 8.54 0.12 -23.62
N TRP A 65 9.22 1.19 -23.18
CA TRP A 65 8.98 2.54 -23.72
C TRP A 65 10.30 3.28 -23.88
N ASP A 66 11.30 2.61 -24.47
CA ASP A 66 12.48 3.29 -24.99
C ASP A 66 12.86 2.59 -26.29
N ASN A 67 12.14 2.94 -27.35
CA ASN A 67 12.66 2.86 -28.72
C ASN A 67 12.06 4.01 -29.53
N SER A 68 12.33 5.22 -29.06
CA SER A 68 12.44 6.38 -29.95
C SER A 68 13.90 6.47 -30.37
N GLY A 69 14.20 5.94 -31.54
CA GLY A 69 15.48 5.97 -32.22
C GLY A 69 15.33 5.46 -33.65
#